data_AF-A0A2N5GH93-F1
#
_entry.id   AF-A0A2N5GH93-F1
#
_cell.length_a   1.000
_cell.length_b   1.000
_cell.length_c   1.000
_cell.angle_alpha   90.00
_cell.angle_beta   90.00
_cell.angle_gamma   90.00
#
_symmetry.space_group_name_H-M   'P 1'
#
loop_
_entity.id
_entity.type
_entity.pdbx_description
1 polymer ?
#
loop_
_entity_poly.entity_id
_entity_poly.type
_entity_poly.pdbx_seq_one_letter_code
_entity_poly.pdbx_strand_id
1 'polypeptide(L)'
;MYKYLMQINGYANYLGKVHQQYFTQQFKGYYGKEFLTLVDCDFDEHSDTSWLRSIVRKHRKVFHPLQHLLLLSFLNVSVKDLDQFKGKQYKPFGQAPYYCLNPAAGHYKNRVIEDVTITTCTDTRRPVGTLSCKCGFVYSRRGPNIDENDVFRIGRIKVFGDIWLAKLKELVASGLSYYVSNKF
;
A
#
# COMPACT_ATOMS: atom_id res chain seq x y z
N MET A 1 -4.99 -15.16 4.92
CA MET A 1 -6.16 -14.28 5.08
C MET A 1 -5.83 -13.09 5.99
N TYR A 2 -5.69 -13.25 7.30
CA TYR A 2 -5.46 -12.11 8.21
C TYR A 2 -4.30 -11.21 7.79
N LYS A 3 -3.17 -11.77 7.36
CA LYS A 3 -2.07 -10.98 6.77
C LYS A 3 -2.56 -9.97 5.74
N TYR A 4 -3.36 -10.39 4.76
CA TYR A 4 -3.92 -9.53 3.72
C TYR A 4 -4.87 -8.47 4.31
N LEU A 5 -5.78 -8.88 5.20
CA LEU A 5 -6.75 -7.98 5.84
C LEU A 5 -6.05 -6.87 6.65
N MET A 6 -4.98 -7.21 7.37
CA MET A 6 -4.17 -6.24 8.11
C MET A 6 -3.48 -5.24 7.18
N GLN A 7 -3.09 -5.66 5.97
CA GLN A 7 -2.43 -4.78 5.00
C GLN A 7 -3.40 -3.79 4.35
N ILE A 8 -4.59 -4.25 3.94
CA ILE A 8 -5.59 -3.36 3.31
C ILE A 8 -6.18 -2.35 4.31
N ASN A 9 -6.22 -2.70 5.60
CA ASN A 9 -6.69 -1.81 6.67
C ASN A 9 -5.56 -0.94 7.27
N GLY A 10 -4.34 -0.98 6.73
CA GLY A 10 -3.24 -0.12 7.19
C GLY A 10 -2.57 -0.51 8.51
N TYR A 11 -2.96 -1.65 9.11
CA TYR A 11 -2.33 -2.18 10.33
C TYR A 11 -1.05 -2.97 10.08
N ALA A 12 -0.69 -3.23 8.83
CA ALA A 12 0.54 -3.91 8.44
C ALA A 12 1.24 -3.23 7.27
N ASN A 13 2.56 -3.37 7.20
CA ASN A 13 3.34 -2.88 6.07
C ASN A 13 3.14 -3.75 4.80
N TYR A 14 3.73 -3.35 3.68
CA TYR A 14 3.58 -4.08 2.40
C TYR A 14 4.13 -5.52 2.41
N LEU A 15 5.04 -5.84 3.34
CA LEU A 15 5.54 -7.22 3.56
C LEU A 15 4.60 -8.05 4.45
N GLY A 16 3.61 -7.40 5.07
CA GLY A 16 2.61 -7.95 5.97
C GLY A 16 3.10 -8.12 7.41
N LYS A 17 4.12 -7.35 7.81
CA LYS A 17 4.49 -7.20 9.21
C LYS A 17 3.51 -6.23 9.87
N VAL A 18 2.73 -6.72 10.82
CA VAL A 18 1.74 -5.93 11.59
C VAL A 18 2.46 -4.95 12.51
N HIS A 19 1.98 -3.71 12.56
CA HIS A 19 2.37 -2.68 13.53
C HIS A 19 1.67 -2.97 14.87
N GLN A 20 2.21 -3.94 15.62
CA GLN A 20 1.53 -4.57 16.77
C GLN A 20 1.00 -3.57 17.79
N GLN A 21 1.83 -2.64 18.26
CA GLN A 21 1.42 -1.63 19.25
C GLN A 21 0.27 -0.77 18.75
N TYR A 22 0.40 -0.22 17.53
CA TYR A 22 -0.65 0.59 16.93
C TYR A 22 -1.95 -0.21 16.77
N PHE A 23 -1.87 -1.41 16.22
CA PHE A 23 -3.03 -2.29 16.04
C PHE A 23 -3.74 -2.62 17.36
N THR A 24 -2.99 -3.06 18.39
CA THR A 24 -3.58 -3.43 19.68
C THR A 24 -4.26 -2.25 20.37
N GLN A 25 -3.67 -1.05 20.28
CA GLN A 25 -4.25 0.17 20.82
C GLN A 25 -5.53 0.56 20.09
N GLN A 26 -5.55 0.49 18.75
CA GLN A 26 -6.76 0.80 17.98
C GLN A 26 -7.89 -0.21 18.26
N PHE A 27 -7.55 -1.50 18.36
CA PHE A 27 -8.53 -2.54 18.69
C PHE A 27 -9.12 -2.36 20.10
N LYS A 28 -8.27 -2.10 21.09
CA LYS A 28 -8.71 -1.89 22.47
C LYS A 28 -9.51 -0.59 22.63
N GLY A 29 -9.13 0.46 21.91
CA GLY A 29 -9.87 1.72 21.85
C GLY A 29 -11.25 1.58 21.17
N TYR A 30 -11.37 0.72 20.15
CA TYR A 30 -12.64 0.49 19.45
C TYR A 30 -13.67 -0.24 20.32
N TYR A 31 -13.29 -1.32 21.00
CA TYR A 31 -14.22 -2.11 21.81
C TYR A 31 -14.34 -1.61 23.25
N GLY A 32 -13.27 -1.02 23.80
CA GLY A 32 -13.18 -0.66 25.22
C GLY A 32 -12.85 -1.86 26.11
N LYS A 33 -12.16 -1.59 27.22
CA LYS A 33 -11.73 -2.62 28.18
C LYS A 33 -12.91 -3.34 28.83
N GLU A 34 -13.94 -2.60 29.24
CA GLU A 34 -15.11 -3.15 29.94
C GLU A 34 -15.84 -4.20 29.10
N PHE A 35 -16.13 -3.90 27.84
CA PHE A 35 -16.73 -4.85 26.90
C PHE A 35 -15.84 -6.06 26.67
N LEU A 36 -14.55 -5.85 26.42
CA LEU A 36 -13.61 -6.96 26.20
C LEU A 36 -13.51 -7.87 27.44
N THR A 37 -13.63 -7.31 28.64
CA THR A 37 -13.63 -8.08 29.89
C THR A 37 -14.93 -8.87 30.03
N LEU A 38 -16.08 -8.26 29.72
CA LEU A 38 -17.39 -8.90 29.75
C LEU A 38 -17.47 -10.14 28.84
N VAL A 39 -16.81 -10.09 27.67
CA VAL A 39 -16.81 -11.19 26.69
C VAL A 39 -15.56 -12.10 26.81
N ASP A 40 -14.84 -12.01 27.93
CA ASP A 40 -13.63 -12.80 28.24
C ASP A 40 -12.55 -12.76 27.13
N CYS A 41 -12.40 -11.59 26.51
CA CYS A 41 -11.43 -11.34 25.44
C CYS A 41 -10.50 -10.14 25.72
N ASP A 42 -10.48 -9.60 26.95
CA ASP A 42 -9.49 -8.58 27.32
C ASP A 42 -8.07 -9.15 27.22
N PHE A 43 -7.12 -8.26 27.02
CA PHE A 43 -5.72 -8.62 26.89
C PHE A 43 -4.83 -7.46 27.36
N ASP A 44 -3.64 -7.80 27.83
CA ASP A 44 -2.59 -6.83 28.06
C ASP A 44 -1.98 -6.38 26.72
N GLU A 45 -2.07 -5.09 26.44
CA GLU A 45 -1.54 -4.48 25.22
C GLU A 45 -0.01 -4.47 25.17
N HIS A 46 0.66 -4.62 26.32
CA HIS A 46 2.12 -4.69 26.42
C HIS A 46 2.64 -6.13 26.35
N SER A 47 1.80 -7.12 26.66
CA SER A 47 2.16 -8.53 26.61
C SER A 47 2.33 -9.05 25.19
N ASP A 48 3.49 -9.66 24.91
CA ASP A 48 3.77 -10.28 23.61
C ASP A 48 3.01 -11.60 23.37
N THR A 49 2.44 -12.18 24.42
CA THR A 49 1.68 -13.44 24.39
C THR A 49 0.17 -13.23 24.27
N SER A 50 -0.30 -11.97 24.14
CA SER A 50 -1.71 -11.66 23.91
C SER A 50 -2.29 -12.45 22.71
N TRP A 51 -3.52 -12.93 22.86
CA TRP A 51 -4.24 -13.64 21.80
C TRP A 51 -4.36 -12.77 20.54
N LEU A 52 -4.58 -11.46 20.71
CA LEU A 52 -4.79 -10.51 19.62
C LEU A 52 -3.50 -10.33 18.80
N ARG A 53 -2.35 -10.24 19.45
CA ARG A 53 -1.05 -10.20 18.74
C ARG A 53 -0.78 -11.52 18.02
N SER A 54 -1.21 -12.63 18.60
CA SER A 54 -0.94 -13.98 18.10
C SER A 54 -1.77 -14.34 16.87
N ILE A 55 -3.06 -13.99 16.85
CA ILE A 55 -4.00 -14.36 15.78
C ILE A 55 -3.65 -13.72 14.42
N VAL A 56 -3.03 -12.53 14.43
CA VAL A 56 -2.61 -11.80 13.22
C VAL A 56 -1.18 -12.13 12.75
N ARG A 57 -0.43 -12.98 13.48
CA ARG A 57 0.93 -13.43 13.13
C ARG A 57 0.87 -14.76 12.36
N LYS A 58 1.73 -15.73 12.72
CA LYS A 58 1.66 -17.10 12.19
C LYS A 58 0.60 -17.86 12.96
N HIS A 59 -0.43 -18.31 12.26
CA HIS A 59 -1.59 -18.99 12.82
C HIS A 59 -1.27 -20.45 13.21
N ARG A 60 -0.41 -20.63 14.21
CA ARG A 60 0.11 -21.93 14.68
C ARG A 60 -0.70 -22.55 15.82
N LYS A 61 -1.70 -21.83 16.31
CA LYS A 61 -2.55 -22.22 17.44
C LYS A 61 -4.01 -22.08 17.03
N VAL A 62 -4.88 -22.80 17.74
CA VAL A 62 -6.33 -22.63 17.65
C VAL A 62 -6.71 -21.38 18.44
N PHE A 63 -7.58 -20.56 17.88
CA PHE A 63 -8.13 -19.38 18.55
C PHE A 63 -9.64 -19.57 18.76
N HIS A 64 -10.18 -18.92 19.77
CA HIS A 64 -11.59 -19.05 20.09
C HIS A 64 -12.45 -18.41 18.98
N PRO A 65 -13.60 -18.99 18.57
CA PRO A 65 -14.46 -18.41 17.55
C PRO A 65 -14.83 -16.94 17.81
N LEU A 66 -15.06 -16.58 19.07
CA LEU A 66 -15.33 -15.19 19.47
C LEU A 66 -14.18 -14.23 19.13
N GLN A 67 -12.93 -14.64 19.31
CA GLN A 67 -11.75 -13.84 18.97
C GLN A 67 -11.68 -13.57 17.45
N HIS A 68 -12.06 -14.57 16.65
CA HIS A 68 -12.21 -14.39 15.20
C HIS A 68 -13.31 -13.41 14.87
N LEU A 69 -14.49 -13.54 15.51
CA LEU A 69 -15.63 -12.65 15.26
C LEU A 69 -15.31 -11.20 15.62
N LEU A 70 -14.68 -10.95 16.76
CA LEU A 70 -14.24 -9.61 17.16
C LEU A 70 -13.22 -9.03 16.17
N LEU A 71 -12.22 -9.82 15.75
CA LEU A 71 -11.24 -9.34 14.78
C LEU A 71 -11.87 -9.04 13.41
N LEU A 72 -12.78 -9.89 12.93
CA LEU A 72 -13.44 -9.68 11.65
C LEU A 72 -14.38 -8.47 11.70
N SER A 73 -15.13 -8.31 12.79
CA SER A 73 -16.00 -7.15 13.03
C SER A 73 -15.18 -5.85 13.08
N PHE A 74 -14.07 -5.82 13.81
CA PHE A 74 -13.16 -4.67 13.84
C PHE A 74 -12.62 -4.28 12.46
N LEU A 75 -12.34 -5.26 11.60
CA LEU A 75 -11.85 -5.05 10.24
C LEU A 75 -12.97 -4.82 9.22
N ASN A 76 -14.23 -4.73 9.67
CA ASN A 76 -15.42 -4.59 8.84
C ASN A 76 -15.56 -5.69 7.77
N VAL A 77 -15.27 -6.93 8.15
CA VAL A 77 -15.33 -8.12 7.28
C VAL A 77 -16.44 -9.05 7.75
N SER A 78 -17.34 -9.42 6.85
CA SER A 78 -18.34 -10.46 7.09
C SER A 78 -17.74 -11.86 6.98
N VAL A 79 -18.23 -12.79 7.81
CA VAL A 79 -17.87 -14.22 7.74
C VAL A 79 -18.21 -14.82 6.36
N LYS A 80 -19.26 -14.31 5.70
CA LYS A 80 -19.69 -14.76 4.37
C LYS A 80 -18.66 -14.42 3.27
N ASP A 81 -17.83 -13.42 3.49
CA ASP A 81 -16.86 -12.93 2.50
C ASP A 81 -15.45 -13.54 2.69
N LEU A 82 -15.24 -14.38 3.71
CA LEU A 82 -13.91 -14.90 4.06
C LEU A 82 -13.23 -15.65 2.90
N ASP A 83 -14.00 -16.38 2.11
CA ASP A 83 -13.48 -17.12 0.96
C ASP A 83 -12.90 -16.18 -0.11
N GLN A 84 -13.42 -14.96 -0.25
CA GLN A 84 -12.92 -13.97 -1.20
C GLN A 84 -11.50 -13.49 -0.85
N PHE A 85 -11.09 -13.63 0.42
CA PHE A 85 -9.77 -13.21 0.92
C PHE A 85 -8.74 -14.34 0.98
N LYS A 86 -9.14 -15.59 0.71
CA LYS A 86 -8.21 -16.72 0.63
C LYS A 86 -7.28 -16.55 -0.58
N GLY A 87 -5.99 -16.77 -0.37
CA GLY A 87 -4.96 -16.64 -1.41
C GLY A 87 -4.69 -15.22 -1.92
N LYS A 88 -5.45 -14.19 -1.50
CA LYS A 88 -5.23 -12.81 -1.93
C LYS A 88 -3.85 -12.31 -1.50
N GLN A 89 -3.20 -11.61 -2.42
CA GLN A 89 -1.91 -10.95 -2.20
C GLN A 89 -2.10 -9.45 -2.21
N TYR A 90 -1.50 -8.78 -1.25
CA TYR A 90 -1.55 -7.32 -1.16
C TYR A 90 -0.64 -6.70 -2.22
N LYS A 91 -1.24 -5.96 -3.15
CA LYS A 91 -0.56 -5.27 -4.24
C LYS A 91 -0.83 -3.76 -4.11
N PRO A 92 -0.02 -3.01 -3.33
CA PRO A 92 -0.31 -1.62 -2.97
C PRO A 92 -0.34 -0.66 -4.19
N PHE A 93 0.25 -1.07 -5.31
CA PHE A 93 0.31 -0.27 -6.54
C PHE A 93 -0.55 -0.84 -7.68
N GLY A 94 -1.41 -1.83 -7.37
CA GLY A 94 -2.17 -2.57 -8.38
C GLY A 94 -1.33 -3.64 -9.10
N GLN A 95 -1.88 -4.15 -10.19
CA GLN A 95 -1.23 -5.19 -10.99
C GLN A 95 -0.42 -4.57 -12.13
N ALA A 96 0.74 -5.18 -12.41
CA ALA A 96 1.46 -4.94 -13.64
C ALA A 96 0.61 -5.29 -14.88
N PRO A 97 0.89 -4.70 -16.06
CA PRO A 97 1.87 -3.61 -16.26
C PRO A 97 1.38 -2.27 -15.69
N TYR A 98 2.29 -1.35 -15.41
CA TYR A 98 2.03 -0.02 -14.85
C TYR A 98 2.20 1.08 -15.91
N TYR A 99 1.63 2.25 -15.63
CA TYR A 99 1.62 3.39 -16.55
C TYR A 99 3.00 4.02 -16.71
N CYS A 100 3.40 4.29 -17.95
CA CYS A 100 4.46 5.26 -18.21
C CYS A 100 3.90 6.67 -18.07
N LEU A 101 4.53 7.50 -17.25
CA LEU A 101 4.12 8.89 -17.04
C LEU A 101 5.12 9.88 -17.65
N ASN A 102 5.89 9.43 -18.64
CA ASN A 102 6.72 10.32 -19.44
C ASN A 102 5.84 11.00 -20.51
N PRO A 103 5.56 12.31 -20.39
CA PRO A 103 4.73 13.05 -21.35
C PRO A 103 5.33 13.10 -22.77
N ALA A 104 6.65 12.97 -22.89
CA ALA A 104 7.36 13.04 -24.16
C ALA A 104 7.36 11.70 -24.90
N ALA A 105 6.97 10.61 -24.23
CA ALA A 105 6.93 9.29 -24.85
C ALA A 105 5.61 9.07 -25.59
N GLY A 106 5.66 8.48 -26.79
CA GLY A 106 4.45 8.11 -27.56
C GLY A 106 3.55 7.07 -26.89
N HIS A 107 3.98 6.50 -25.76
CA HIS A 107 3.22 5.59 -24.91
C HIS A 107 2.88 6.22 -23.54
N TYR A 108 2.81 7.55 -23.46
CA TYR A 108 2.35 8.26 -22.27
C TYR A 108 0.97 7.75 -21.84
N LYS A 109 0.83 7.43 -20.55
CA LYS A 109 -0.36 6.81 -19.94
C LYS A 109 -0.76 5.46 -20.55
N ASN A 110 0.14 4.77 -21.23
CA ASN A 110 -0.02 3.35 -21.56
C ASN A 110 0.62 2.46 -20.49
N ARG A 111 0.06 1.27 -20.28
CA ARG A 111 0.58 0.27 -19.32
C ARG A 111 1.72 -0.53 -19.96
N VAL A 112 2.96 -0.10 -19.72
CA VAL A 112 4.17 -0.69 -20.36
C VAL A 112 5.29 -1.04 -19.39
N ILE A 113 5.18 -0.66 -18.12
CA ILE A 113 6.19 -0.94 -17.09
C ILE A 113 5.84 -2.28 -16.43
N GLU A 114 6.71 -3.28 -16.54
CA GLU A 114 6.40 -4.64 -16.10
C GLU A 114 6.53 -4.83 -14.57
N ASP A 115 7.42 -4.07 -13.92
CA ASP A 115 7.72 -4.24 -12.49
C ASP A 115 7.76 -2.93 -11.71
N VAL A 116 7.56 -3.04 -10.40
CA VAL A 116 7.71 -1.93 -9.44
C VAL A 116 8.62 -2.35 -8.30
N THR A 117 9.63 -1.54 -8.02
CA THR A 117 10.46 -1.74 -6.81
C THR A 117 9.79 -1.05 -5.64
N ILE A 118 9.39 -1.82 -4.61
CA ILE A 118 8.67 -1.29 -3.45
C ILE A 118 9.63 -1.14 -2.26
N THR A 119 9.66 0.05 -1.68
CA THR A 119 10.33 0.34 -0.40
C THR A 119 9.32 0.88 0.62
N THR A 120 9.75 1.05 1.87
CA THR A 120 8.95 1.69 2.91
C THR A 120 9.46 3.10 3.17
N CYS A 121 8.57 4.08 3.16
CA CYS A 121 8.90 5.44 3.61
C CYS A 121 9.22 5.41 5.11
N THR A 122 10.33 6.00 5.51
CA THR A 122 10.79 6.05 6.91
C THR A 122 9.79 6.77 7.81
N ASP A 123 9.24 7.88 7.32
CA ASP A 123 8.45 8.81 8.12
C ASP A 123 6.99 8.35 8.21
N THR A 124 6.42 7.95 7.08
CA THR A 124 4.98 7.60 7.00
C THR A 124 4.73 6.10 7.12
N ARG A 125 5.77 5.26 7.04
CA ARG A 125 5.70 3.79 6.96
C ARG A 125 4.87 3.25 5.78
N ARG A 126 4.43 4.12 4.88
CA ARG A 126 3.68 3.76 3.66
C ARG A 126 4.60 3.17 2.59
N PRO A 127 4.09 2.29 1.72
CA PRO A 127 4.87 1.78 0.60
C PRO A 127 5.20 2.90 -0.39
N VAL A 128 6.40 2.85 -0.97
CA VAL A 128 6.84 3.74 -2.05
C VAL A 128 7.27 2.86 -3.21
N GLY A 129 6.61 3.01 -4.36
CA GLY A 129 6.89 2.28 -5.58
C GLY A 129 7.81 3.11 -6.46
N THR A 130 8.91 2.53 -6.93
CA THR A 130 9.76 3.10 -7.99
C THR A 130 9.46 2.37 -9.28
N LEU A 131 9.06 3.12 -10.30
CA LEU A 131 8.69 2.62 -11.61
C LEU A 131 9.72 3.09 -12.63
N SER A 132 10.24 2.16 -13.42
CA SER A 132 11.28 2.40 -14.42
C SER A 132 10.77 1.96 -15.79
N CYS A 133 10.56 2.91 -16.69
CA CYS A 133 10.12 2.61 -18.04
C CYS A 133 11.30 2.35 -18.98
N LYS A 134 11.09 1.52 -20.01
CA LYS A 134 12.07 1.29 -21.08
C LYS A 134 12.42 2.57 -21.86
N CYS A 135 11.61 3.63 -21.78
CA CYS A 135 11.96 4.95 -22.32
C CYS A 135 12.97 5.77 -21.50
N GLY A 136 13.51 5.20 -20.41
CA GLY A 136 14.47 5.85 -19.52
C GLY A 136 13.83 6.73 -18.44
N PHE A 137 12.51 6.94 -18.48
CA PHE A 137 11.81 7.71 -17.44
C PHE A 137 11.61 6.88 -16.17
N VAL A 138 12.07 7.40 -15.04
CA VAL A 138 11.99 6.75 -13.73
C VAL A 138 11.34 7.71 -12.74
N TYR A 139 10.29 7.25 -12.07
CA TYR A 139 9.57 8.05 -11.09
C TYR A 139 9.15 7.20 -9.89
N SER A 140 8.93 7.87 -8.75
CA SER A 140 8.37 7.22 -7.57
C SER A 140 6.93 7.64 -7.32
N ARG A 141 6.12 6.71 -6.82
CA ARG A 141 4.77 6.93 -6.31
C ARG A 141 4.68 6.50 -4.84
N ARG A 142 4.04 7.31 -3.99
CA ARG A 142 3.68 6.91 -2.63
C ARG A 142 2.34 6.18 -2.69
N GLY A 143 2.28 5.01 -2.07
CA GLY A 143 1.08 4.18 -2.00
C GLY A 143 0.50 4.08 -0.58
N PRO A 144 -0.44 3.14 -0.37
CA PRO A 144 -1.12 2.38 -1.43
C PRO A 144 -1.97 3.29 -2.32
N ASN A 145 -2.37 2.81 -3.49
CA ASN A 145 -3.41 3.48 -4.27
C ASN A 145 -4.73 3.40 -3.48
N ILE A 146 -5.32 4.54 -3.17
CA ILE A 146 -6.62 4.67 -2.50
C ILE A 146 -7.68 4.99 -3.57
N ASP A 147 -7.34 5.93 -4.47
CA ASP A 147 -8.22 6.40 -5.53
C ASP A 147 -7.76 5.89 -6.89
N GLU A 148 -8.67 5.82 -7.86
CA GLU A 148 -8.36 5.43 -9.24
C GLU A 148 -7.30 6.35 -9.87
N ASN A 149 -7.30 7.63 -9.48
CA ASN A 149 -6.35 8.63 -9.98
C ASN A 149 -4.95 8.50 -9.39
N ASP A 150 -4.77 7.76 -8.29
CA ASP A 150 -3.44 7.57 -7.71
C ASP A 150 -2.51 6.86 -8.70
N VAL A 151 -3.03 6.07 -9.64
CA VAL A 151 -2.21 5.39 -10.66
C VAL A 151 -1.40 6.36 -11.51
N PHE A 152 -1.85 7.62 -11.66
CA PHE A 152 -1.20 8.67 -12.44
C PHE A 152 -0.40 9.67 -11.59
N ARG A 153 -0.34 9.47 -10.27
CA ARG A 153 0.31 10.43 -9.36
C ARG A 153 1.81 10.20 -9.33
N ILE A 154 2.57 11.23 -9.72
CA ILE A 154 4.02 11.26 -9.56
C ILE A 154 4.35 11.90 -8.21
N GLY A 155 5.19 11.22 -7.42
CA GLY A 155 5.82 11.82 -6.23
C GLY A 155 7.10 12.57 -6.59
N ARG A 156 8.13 11.82 -6.98
CA ARG A 156 9.43 12.38 -7.40
C ARG A 156 9.84 11.77 -8.73
N ILE A 157 10.23 12.62 -9.68
CA ILE A 157 10.93 12.19 -10.88
C ILE A 157 12.38 11.92 -10.48
N LYS A 158 12.86 10.70 -10.72
CA LYS A 158 14.23 10.27 -10.42
C LYS A 158 15.13 10.43 -11.63
N VAL A 159 14.60 10.12 -12.82
CA VAL A 159 15.30 10.21 -14.11
C VAL A 159 14.29 10.62 -15.18
N PHE A 160 14.61 11.62 -16.00
CA PHE A 160 13.78 12.06 -17.12
C PHE A 160 13.94 11.15 -18.36
N GLY A 161 15.12 10.59 -18.57
CA GLY A 161 15.41 9.70 -19.70
C GLY A 161 15.58 10.43 -21.03
N ASP A 162 16.11 9.72 -22.02
CA ASP A 162 16.57 10.31 -23.27
C ASP A 162 15.43 10.89 -24.11
N ILE A 163 14.27 10.23 -24.11
CA ILE A 163 13.10 10.70 -24.87
C ILE A 163 12.64 12.08 -24.37
N TRP A 164 12.61 12.27 -23.05
CA TRP A 164 12.21 13.56 -22.47
C TRP A 164 13.26 14.64 -22.76
N LEU A 165 14.55 14.32 -22.59
CA LEU A 165 15.64 15.26 -22.87
C LEU A 165 15.70 15.67 -24.35
N ALA A 166 15.45 14.75 -25.27
CA ALA A 166 15.35 15.03 -26.70
C ALA A 166 14.20 16.00 -26.99
N LYS A 167 13.02 15.76 -26.40
CA LYS A 167 11.86 16.64 -26.58
C LYS A 167 12.09 18.04 -26.00
N LEU A 168 12.77 18.14 -24.87
CA LEU A 168 13.15 19.43 -24.29
C LEU A 168 14.03 20.23 -25.25
N LYS A 169 15.06 19.61 -25.84
CA LYS A 169 15.97 20.27 -26.79
C LYS A 169 15.23 20.79 -28.03
N GLU A 170 14.28 20.01 -28.55
CA GLU A 170 13.42 20.41 -29.67
C GLU A 170 12.60 21.66 -29.33
N LEU A 171 11.95 21.69 -28.15
CA LEU A 171 11.12 22.83 -27.72
C LEU A 171 11.94 24.10 -27.45
N VAL A 172 13.13 23.96 -26.90
CA VAL A 172 14.05 25.08 -26.68
C VAL A 172 14.52 25.65 -28.03
N ALA A 173 14.85 24.78 -28.99
CA ALA A 173 15.22 25.21 -30.35
C ALA A 173 14.07 25.92 -31.08
N SER A 174 12.81 25.56 -30.80
CA SER A 174 11.63 26.23 -31.36
C SER A 174 11.23 27.53 -30.63
N GLY A 175 12.07 28.05 -29.73
CA GLY A 175 11.84 29.33 -29.05
C GLY A 175 10.82 29.29 -27.91
N LEU A 176 10.38 28.10 -27.47
CA LEU A 176 9.51 27.96 -26.30
C LEU A 176 10.33 27.96 -25.01
N SER A 177 9.88 28.74 -24.03
CA SER A 177 10.50 28.86 -22.71
C SER A 177 10.42 27.56 -21.90
N TYR A 178 11.46 27.29 -21.11
CA TYR A 178 11.55 26.16 -20.17
C TYR A 178 10.35 26.05 -19.19
N TYR A 179 9.67 27.17 -18.88
CA TYR A 179 8.48 27.16 -18.03
C TYR A 179 7.26 26.48 -18.67
N VAL A 180 7.18 26.49 -20.01
CA VAL A 180 6.14 25.75 -20.74
C VAL A 180 6.45 24.26 -20.73
N SER A 181 7.74 23.89 -20.68
CA SER A 181 8.23 22.51 -20.66
C SER A 181 7.94 21.76 -19.36
N ASN A 182 7.78 22.47 -18.23
CA ASN A 182 7.40 21.89 -16.93
C ASN A 182 5.90 21.56 -16.82
N LYS A 183 5.08 21.87 -17.83
CA LYS A 183 3.67 21.44 -17.92
C LYS A 183 3.49 20.08 -18.58
N PHE A 184 4.58 19.47 -19.04
CA PHE A 184 4.61 18.11 -19.57
C PHE A 184 5.11 17.17 -18.48
#